data_AF-A0A7T5ESF4-F1
#
_entry.id   AF-A0A7T5ESF4-F1
#
_cell.length_a   1.000
_cell.length_b   1.000
_cell.length_c   1.000
_cell.angle_alpha   90.00
_cell.angle_beta   90.00
_cell.angle_gamma   90.00
#
_symmetry.space_group_name_H-M   'P 1'
#
loop_
_entity.id
_entity.type
_entity.pdbx_description
1 polymer ?
#
loop_
_entity_poly.entity_id
_entity_poly.type
_entity_poly.pdbx_seq_one_letter_code
_entity_poly.pdbx_strand_id
1 'polypeptide(L)'
;MLSFVVLDYPFAYANHQISKFIDFAVFIDTPLDVALARRLVRDFGNSTITEVMSDMSNYLLHGRLAYLEALNTIRPQSDFVVDGALPVSEITRILMECVDA
;
A
#
# COMPACT_ATOMS: atom_id res chain seq x y z
N MET A 1 10.60 3.75 -26.19
CA MET A 1 10.10 4.25 -24.90
C MET A 1 9.15 3.20 -24.39
N LEU A 2 9.42 2.58 -23.23
CA LEU A 2 8.47 1.66 -22.63
C LEU A 2 7.21 2.46 -22.26
N SER A 3 6.05 1.95 -22.66
CA SER A 3 4.76 2.53 -22.34
C SER A 3 4.11 1.66 -21.27
N PHE A 4 4.14 2.11 -20.03
CA PHE A 4 3.47 1.46 -18.91
C PHE A 4 2.36 2.35 -18.37
N VAL A 5 1.32 1.72 -17.81
CA VAL A 5 0.30 2.38 -17.01
C VAL A 5 0.56 1.96 -15.56
N VAL A 6 0.88 2.93 -14.71
CA VAL A 6 0.96 2.67 -13.26
C VAL A 6 -0.43 2.82 -12.67
N LEU A 7 -0.89 1.77 -12.01
CA LEU A 7 -2.19 1.73 -11.36
C LEU A 7 -1.98 1.56 -9.85
N ASP A 8 -2.25 2.61 -9.07
CA ASP A 8 -2.33 2.51 -7.61
C ASP A 8 -3.67 1.87 -7.22
N TYR A 9 -3.61 0.63 -6.74
CA TYR A 9 -4.78 -0.21 -6.59
C TYR A 9 -4.59 -1.29 -5.52
N PRO A 10 -5.49 -1.39 -4.52
CA PRO A 10 -5.23 -2.19 -3.32
C PRO A 10 -5.54 -3.69 -3.49
N PHE A 11 -6.04 -4.13 -4.66
CA PHE A 11 -6.59 -5.49 -4.82
C PHE A 11 -5.76 -6.42 -5.70
N ALA A 12 -4.66 -5.96 -6.31
CA ALA A 12 -3.89 -6.75 -7.28
C ALA A 12 -4.82 -7.54 -8.24
N TYR A 13 -4.71 -8.86 -8.27
CA TYR A 13 -5.53 -9.75 -9.11
C TYR A 13 -6.89 -10.14 -8.52
N ALA A 14 -7.20 -9.78 -7.26
CA ALA A 14 -8.43 -10.19 -6.58
C ALA A 14 -9.70 -9.66 -7.26
N ASN A 15 -9.61 -8.58 -8.05
CA ASN A 15 -10.72 -8.11 -8.87
C ASN A 15 -10.67 -8.72 -10.26
N HIS A 16 -11.54 -9.70 -10.52
CA HIS A 16 -11.60 -10.41 -11.80
C HIS A 16 -11.84 -9.51 -13.03
N GLN A 17 -12.50 -8.35 -12.87
CA GLN A 17 -12.75 -7.45 -13.99
C GLN A 17 -11.50 -6.64 -14.39
N ILE A 18 -10.65 -6.31 -13.41
CA ILE A 18 -9.43 -5.51 -13.60
C ILE A 18 -8.20 -6.38 -13.83
N SER A 19 -8.11 -7.53 -13.14
CA SER A 19 -6.97 -8.45 -13.17
C SER A 19 -6.49 -8.82 -14.58
N LYS A 20 -7.41 -8.96 -15.54
CA LYS A 20 -7.11 -9.26 -16.94
C LYS A 20 -6.31 -8.17 -17.69
N PHE A 21 -6.17 -7.00 -17.10
CA PHE A 21 -5.39 -5.88 -17.63
C PHE A 21 -4.12 -5.60 -16.80
N ILE A 22 -3.87 -6.40 -15.76
CA ILE A 22 -2.68 -6.28 -14.93
C ILE A 22 -1.68 -7.32 -15.42
N ASP A 23 -0.56 -6.85 -15.95
CA ASP A 23 0.54 -7.72 -16.37
C ASP A 23 1.50 -8.03 -15.20
N PHE A 24 1.56 -7.14 -14.19
CA PHE A 24 2.44 -7.26 -13.04
C PHE A 24 1.89 -6.49 -11.84
N ALA A 25 1.89 -7.11 -10.66
CA ALA A 25 1.40 -6.53 -9.42
C ALA A 25 2.51 -6.48 -8.35
N VAL A 26 2.69 -5.30 -7.75
CA VAL A 26 3.64 -5.11 -6.65
C VAL A 26 2.91 -4.75 -5.36
N PHE A 27 3.26 -5.46 -4.28
CA PHE A 27 2.80 -5.14 -2.93
C PHE A 27 3.90 -4.39 -2.17
N ILE A 28 3.58 -3.19 -1.67
CA ILE A 28 4.48 -2.42 -0.80
C ILE A 28 4.19 -2.81 0.65
N ASP A 29 5.00 -3.72 1.19
CA ASP A 29 4.82 -4.26 2.54
C ASP A 29 5.39 -3.30 3.58
N THR A 30 4.54 -2.36 4.01
CA THR A 30 4.92 -1.39 5.04
C THR A 30 4.52 -1.94 6.42
N PRO A 31 5.39 -1.90 7.44
CA PRO A 31 4.97 -2.19 8.80
C PRO A 31 3.80 -1.30 9.22
N LEU A 32 2.82 -1.90 9.88
CA LEU A 32 1.52 -1.28 10.13
C LEU A 32 1.61 -0.05 11.06
N ASP A 33 2.52 -0.08 12.02
CA ASP A 33 2.87 1.05 12.88
C ASP A 33 3.52 2.20 12.09
N VAL A 34 4.42 1.89 11.16
CA VAL A 34 5.03 2.87 10.25
C VAL A 34 3.98 3.51 9.33
N ALA A 35 3.11 2.69 8.73
CA ALA A 35 2.02 3.17 7.88
C ALA A 35 1.06 4.10 8.65
N LEU A 36 0.70 3.71 9.88
CA LEU A 36 -0.15 4.50 10.76
C LEU A 36 0.51 5.83 11.15
N ALA A 37 1.78 5.79 11.58
CA ALA A 37 2.53 7.00 11.95
C ALA A 37 2.64 7.98 10.77
N ARG A 38 2.98 7.48 9.57
CA ARG A 38 3.03 8.30 8.34
C ARG A 38 1.68 8.92 8.02
N ARG A 39 0.58 8.15 8.14
CA ARG A 39 -0.79 8.64 7.95
C ARG A 39 -1.12 9.76 8.93
N LEU A 40 -0.85 9.56 10.22
CA LEU A 40 -1.14 10.55 11.26
C LEU A 40 -0.38 11.87 11.02
N VAL A 41 0.92 11.78 10.71
CA VAL A 41 1.73 12.97 10.41
C VAL A 41 1.23 13.72 9.17
N ARG A 42 0.84 12.97 8.13
CA ARG A 42 0.35 13.56 6.87
C ARG A 42 -1.02 14.22 7.02
N ASP A 43 -1.96 13.54 7.66
CA ASP A 43 -3.37 13.93 7.64
C ASP A 43 -3.75 14.84 8.82
N PHE A 44 -3.01 14.77 9.94
CA PHE A 44 -3.40 15.43 11.20
C PHE A 44 -2.36 16.41 11.76
N GLY A 45 -1.39 16.87 10.96
CA GLY A 45 -0.33 17.79 11.43
C GLY A 45 -0.85 19.11 12.02
N ASN A 46 -2.06 19.54 11.66
CA ASN A 46 -2.72 20.74 12.18
C ASN A 46 -4.07 20.45 12.87
N SER A 47 -4.40 19.17 13.11
CA SER A 47 -5.68 18.77 13.69
C SER A 47 -5.65 18.82 15.22
N THR A 48 -6.85 18.86 15.79
CA THR A 48 -7.03 18.72 17.24
C THR A 48 -6.78 17.28 17.69
N ILE A 49 -6.41 17.11 18.96
CA ILE A 49 -6.23 15.78 19.54
C ILE A 49 -7.51 14.93 19.50
N THR A 50 -8.69 15.55 19.57
CA THR A 50 -9.98 14.86 19.51
C THR A 50 -10.23 14.25 18.13
N GLU A 51 -9.87 14.95 17.05
CA GLU A 51 -9.97 14.43 15.69
C GLU A 51 -9.03 13.23 15.49
N VAL A 52 -7.79 13.33 15.99
CA VAL A 52 -6.84 12.21 15.98
C VAL A 52 -7.39 11.00 16.73
N MET A 53 -7.93 11.19 17.93
CA MET A 53 -8.50 10.10 18.73
C MET A 53 -9.72 9.45 18.07
N SER A 54 -10.55 10.24 17.39
CA SER A 54 -11.69 9.73 16.62
C SER A 54 -11.21 8.88 15.43
N ASP A 55 -10.22 9.35 14.67
CA ASP A 55 -9.65 8.61 13.55
C ASP A 55 -8.98 7.30 14.01
N MET A 56 -8.24 7.34 15.11
CA MET A 56 -7.61 6.16 15.71
C MET A 56 -8.65 5.13 16.18
N SER A 57 -9.80 5.60 16.68
CA SER A 57 -10.92 4.72 17.04
C SER A 57 -11.50 4.04 15.80
N ASN A 58 -11.72 4.80 14.71
CA ASN A 58 -12.16 4.24 13.42
C ASN A 58 -11.13 3.28 12.81
N TYR A 59 -9.84 3.58 12.97
CA TYR A 59 -8.76 2.70 12.52
C TYR A 59 -8.81 1.35 13.24
N LEU A 60 -8.99 1.34 14.56
CA LEU A 60 -9.09 0.10 15.34
C LEU A 60 -10.33 -0.73 14.97
N LEU A 61 -11.46 -0.06 14.71
CA LEU A 61 -12.72 -0.73 14.36
C LEU A 61 -12.77 -1.24 12.92
N HIS A 62 -12.15 -0.52 11.98
CA HIS A 62 -12.33 -0.76 10.55
C HIS A 62 -11.02 -0.78 9.77
N GLY A 63 -10.21 0.28 9.85
CA GLY A 63 -9.04 0.46 8.97
C GLY A 63 -7.99 -0.65 9.11
N ARG A 64 -7.72 -1.09 10.34
CA ARG A 64 -6.76 -2.17 10.63
C ARG A 64 -7.19 -3.50 10.04
N LEU A 65 -8.48 -3.80 10.05
CA LEU A 65 -9.00 -5.07 9.54
C LEU A 65 -8.73 -5.21 8.04
N ALA A 66 -8.99 -4.16 7.26
CA ALA A 66 -8.72 -4.16 5.82
C ALA A 66 -7.23 -4.35 5.51
N TYR A 67 -6.34 -3.74 6.30
CA TYR A 67 -4.89 -3.91 6.13
C TYR A 67 -4.45 -5.36 6.39
N LEU A 68 -4.90 -5.94 7.50
CA LEU A 68 -4.59 -7.33 7.84
C LEU A 68 -5.13 -8.30 6.79
N GLU A 69 -6.33 -8.04 6.29
CA GLU A 69 -6.90 -8.82 5.20
C GLU A 69 -6.04 -8.73 3.94
N ALA A 70 -5.54 -7.54 3.60
CA ALA A 70 -4.65 -7.35 2.46
C ALA A 70 -3.32 -8.11 2.62
N LEU A 71 -2.76 -8.17 3.83
CA LEU A 71 -1.57 -9.00 4.12
C LEU A 71 -1.82 -10.49 3.91
N ASN A 72 -3.03 -10.97 4.22
CA ASN A 72 -3.39 -12.38 4.10
C ASN A 72 -3.83 -12.76 2.69
N THR A 73 -4.43 -11.82 1.94
CA THR A 73 -5.07 -12.12 0.66
C THR A 73 -4.35 -11.50 -0.53
N ILE A 74 -3.89 -10.25 -0.45
CA ILE A 74 -3.33 -9.49 -1.59
C ILE A 74 -1.81 -9.65 -1.69
N ARG A 75 -1.09 -9.58 -0.56
CA ARG A 75 0.36 -9.77 -0.53
C ARG A 75 0.83 -11.11 -1.13
N PRO A 76 0.26 -12.29 -0.78
CA PRO A 76 0.77 -13.56 -1.31
C PRO A 76 0.43 -13.81 -2.79
N GLN A 77 -0.49 -13.06 -3.39
CA GLN A 77 -0.84 -13.17 -4.81
C GLN A 77 -0.13 -12.13 -5.69
N SER A 78 0.62 -11.21 -5.09
CA SER A 78 1.38 -10.20 -5.85
C SER A 78 2.68 -10.80 -6.37
N ASP A 79 3.11 -10.40 -7.57
CA ASP A 79 4.30 -10.96 -8.21
C ASP A 79 5.59 -10.54 -7.50
N PHE A 80 5.57 -9.35 -6.89
CA PHE A 80 6.70 -8.84 -6.13
C PHE A 80 6.24 -8.17 -4.84
N VAL A 81 7.04 -8.31 -3.79
CA VAL A 81 6.85 -7.65 -2.50
C VAL A 81 8.08 -6.81 -2.20
N VAL A 82 7.90 -5.51 -2.05
CA VAL A 82 8.97 -4.57 -1.67
C VAL A 82 8.79 -4.13 -0.23
N ASP A 83 9.90 -4.01 0.50
CA ASP A 83 9.89 -3.46 1.85
C ASP A 83 9.51 -1.97 1.82
N GLY A 84 8.33 -1.65 2.38
CA GLY A 84 7.79 -0.30 2.45
C GLY A 84 8.45 0.59 3.50
N ALA A 85 9.34 0.05 4.34
CA ALA A 85 10.15 0.84 5.26
C ALA A 85 11.33 1.56 4.57
N LEU A 86 11.71 1.11 3.37
CA LEU A 86 12.80 1.72 2.60
C LEU A 86 12.52 3.18 2.19
N PRO A 87 13.56 3.98 1.92
CA PRO A 87 13.39 5.29 1.31
C PRO A 87 12.67 5.21 -0.04
N VAL A 88 11.86 6.22 -0.38
CA VAL A 88 11.11 6.27 -1.65
C VAL A 88 12.03 6.06 -2.85
N SER A 89 13.20 6.69 -2.88
CA SER A 89 14.17 6.54 -3.97
C SER A 89 14.63 5.09 -4.17
N GLU A 90 14.77 4.34 -3.08
CA GLU A 90 15.20 2.95 -3.12
C GLU A 90 14.06 2.03 -3.56
N ILE A 91 12.84 2.27 -3.06
CA ILE A 91 11.64 1.58 -3.54
C ILE A 91 11.50 1.80 -5.05
N THR A 92 11.56 3.05 -5.52
CA THR A 92 11.45 3.35 -6.97
C THR A 92 12.53 2.67 -7.79
N ARG A 93 13.78 2.64 -7.32
CA ARG A 93 14.87 1.92 -8.00
C ARG A 93 14.54 0.44 -8.16
N ILE A 94 14.10 -0.22 -7.07
CA ILE A 94 13.72 -1.64 -7.08
C ILE A 94 12.55 -1.88 -8.04
N LEU A 95 11.51 -1.03 -8.00
CA LEU A 95 10.35 -1.18 -8.88
C LEU A 95 10.73 -1.10 -10.36
N MET A 96 11.60 -0.16 -10.73
CA MET A 96 12.08 -0.03 -12.13
C MET A 96 12.80 -1.31 -12.59
N GLU A 97 13.63 -1.91 -11.73
CA GLU A 97 14.32 -3.18 -12.04
C GLU A 97 13.35 -4.34 -12.23
N CYS A 98 12.18 -4.33 -11.56
CA CYS A 98 11.17 -5.37 -11.69
C CYS A 98 10.37 -5.28 -13.00
N VAL A 99 10.11 -4.09 -13.53
CA VAL A 99 9.32 -3.92 -14.77
C VAL A 99 10.17 -3.92 -16.04
N ASP A 100 11.49 -3.74 -15.94
CA ASP A 100 12.42 -3.80 -17.07
C ASP A 100 12.94 -5.24 -17.36
N ALA A 101 12.61 -6.23 -16.52
CA ALA A 101 13.07 -7.63 -16.60
C ALA A 101 12.10 -8.54 -17.39
#